data_AF-A0A4Q4MZ32-F1
#
_entry.id   AF-A0A4Q4MZ32-F1
#
_cell.length_a   1.000
_cell.length_b   1.000
_cell.length_c   1.000
_cell.angle_alpha   90.00
_cell.angle_beta   90.00
_cell.angle_gamma   90.00
#
_symmetry.space_group_name_H-M   'P 1'
#
loop_
_entity.id
_entity.type
_entity.pdbx_description
1 polymer ?
#
loop_
_entity_poly.entity_id
_entity_poly.type
_entity_poly.pdbx_seq_one_letter_code
_entity_poly.pdbx_strand_id
1 'polypeptide(L)'
;MSDLAPRCAHCNKSATECSLANLQQCSRCKTTEYCGPDCQKADWKTHKKTCAQQIDTNADDPPNAIHRTSYSAPRLKTLEQHVPNPFTLLDEGTYLCRRPEKDVYRLLIDAFRMRSEDDMKLEDKPMPDSIYTGTSSSIRPFKKFLSLAATREGLLPPWWTAEHHRGCEKFAESGEWNDVRKKVTKAQMIQHYGDDKAPMQLRMLAEAVYGVGPMGQNGAGMRRLLREMESGDSGKSYFMNMIDISQLTGGGGRR
;
A
#
# COMPACT_ATOMS: atom_id res chain seq x y z
N MET A 1 46.30 -11.51 -2.78
CA MET A 1 45.04 -12.24 -2.57
C MET A 1 44.65 -12.81 -3.92
N SER A 2 44.48 -14.12 -4.02
CA SER A 2 44.37 -14.85 -5.28
C SER A 2 43.03 -14.56 -5.98
N ASP A 3 43.08 -13.95 -7.17
CA ASP A 3 41.92 -13.79 -8.05
C ASP A 3 41.38 -15.19 -8.45
N LEU A 4 40.23 -15.57 -7.90
CA LEU A 4 39.53 -16.78 -8.33
C LEU A 4 38.83 -16.49 -9.65
N ALA A 5 39.32 -17.09 -10.73
CA ALA A 5 38.69 -16.98 -12.04
C ALA A 5 37.21 -17.46 -11.99
N PRO A 6 36.29 -16.78 -12.68
CA PRO A 6 34.87 -17.14 -12.70
C PRO A 6 34.66 -18.55 -13.28
N ARG A 7 33.73 -19.31 -12.66
CA ARG A 7 33.42 -20.70 -13.03
C ARG A 7 31.92 -20.88 -13.25
N CYS A 8 31.59 -21.75 -14.20
CA CYS A 8 30.21 -22.07 -14.54
C CYS A 8 29.49 -22.69 -13.34
N ALA A 9 28.34 -22.14 -12.94
CA ALA A 9 27.60 -22.61 -11.77
C ALA A 9 27.04 -24.04 -11.90
N HIS A 10 26.96 -24.58 -13.12
CA HIS A 10 26.50 -25.96 -13.36
C HIS A 10 27.65 -26.96 -13.46
N CYS A 11 28.61 -26.74 -14.35
CA CYS A 11 29.68 -27.72 -14.64
C CYS A 11 31.01 -27.42 -13.93
N ASN A 12 31.08 -26.30 -13.19
CA ASN A 12 32.24 -25.85 -12.43
C ASN A 12 33.52 -25.67 -13.27
N LYS A 13 33.39 -25.50 -14.59
CA LYS A 13 34.51 -25.22 -15.50
C LYS A 13 34.68 -23.71 -15.68
N SER A 14 35.92 -23.27 -15.83
CA SER A 14 36.28 -21.91 -16.25
C SER A 14 35.99 -21.69 -17.74
N ALA A 15 36.03 -20.43 -18.18
CA ALA A 15 35.81 -20.09 -19.58
C ALA A 15 36.82 -20.81 -20.50
N THR A 16 38.10 -20.88 -20.13
CA THR A 16 39.16 -21.56 -20.89
C THR A 16 38.95 -23.07 -20.98
N GLU A 17 38.48 -23.71 -19.90
CA GLU A 17 38.13 -25.14 -19.88
C GLU A 17 36.87 -25.47 -20.72
N CYS A 18 36.03 -24.47 -20.98
CA CYS A 18 34.89 -24.53 -21.89
C CYS A 18 35.23 -24.05 -23.31
N SER A 19 36.50 -23.71 -23.62
CA SER A 19 36.93 -23.10 -24.88
C SER A 19 36.19 -21.79 -25.22
N LEU A 20 35.82 -21.01 -24.22
CA LEU A 20 35.12 -19.73 -24.32
C LEU A 20 36.02 -18.59 -23.87
N ALA A 21 35.85 -17.42 -24.49
CA ALA A 21 36.53 -16.21 -24.04
C ALA A 21 36.01 -15.75 -22.67
N ASN A 22 34.70 -15.88 -22.42
CA ASN A 22 34.04 -15.50 -21.16
C ASN A 22 32.81 -16.38 -20.91
N LEU A 23 32.42 -16.53 -19.64
CA LEU A 23 31.15 -17.14 -19.27
C LEU A 23 29.99 -16.18 -19.52
N GLN A 24 28.82 -16.73 -19.79
CA GLN A 24 27.59 -16.00 -20.03
C GLN A 24 26.82 -15.82 -18.72
N GLN A 25 26.47 -14.58 -18.41
CA GLN A 25 25.67 -14.26 -17.23
C GLN A 25 24.19 -14.57 -17.46
N CYS A 26 23.49 -14.97 -16.40
CA CYS A 26 22.04 -15.12 -16.42
C CYS A 26 21.39 -13.80 -16.83
N SER A 27 20.61 -13.80 -17.90
CA SER A 27 19.96 -12.59 -18.43
C SER A 27 18.99 -11.92 -17.45
N ARG A 28 18.52 -12.64 -16.42
CA ARG A 28 17.58 -12.12 -15.42
C ARG A 28 18.28 -11.45 -14.23
N CYS A 29 19.17 -12.16 -13.54
CA CYS A 29 19.82 -11.64 -12.33
C CYS A 29 21.23 -11.08 -12.58
N LYS A 30 21.87 -11.41 -13.71
CA LYS A 30 23.26 -11.03 -14.08
C LYS A 30 24.37 -11.42 -13.10
N THR A 31 24.05 -12.16 -12.04
CA THR A 31 24.99 -12.55 -10.97
C THR A 31 25.58 -13.94 -11.13
N THR A 32 24.88 -14.86 -11.80
CA THR A 32 25.33 -16.25 -11.97
C THR A 32 25.78 -16.49 -13.40
N GLU A 33 26.91 -17.18 -13.57
CA GLU A 33 27.60 -17.36 -14.83
C GLU A 33 27.60 -18.82 -15.30
N TYR A 34 27.49 -19.02 -16.61
CA TYR A 34 27.36 -20.32 -17.25
C TYR A 34 28.20 -20.39 -18.52
N CYS A 35 28.67 -21.58 -18.90
CA CYS A 35 29.30 -21.76 -20.22
C CYS A 35 28.29 -21.49 -21.37
N GLY A 36 26.99 -21.63 -21.12
CA GLY A 36 25.95 -21.33 -22.09
C GLY A 36 24.55 -21.73 -21.64
N PRO A 37 23.54 -21.58 -22.52
CA PRO A 37 22.12 -21.84 -22.20
C PRO A 37 21.84 -23.25 -21.67
N ASP A 38 22.61 -24.25 -22.10
CA ASP A 38 22.42 -25.64 -21.66
C ASP A 38 22.79 -25.85 -20.19
N CYS A 39 23.91 -25.25 -19.76
CA CYS A 39 24.31 -25.23 -18.35
C CYS A 39 23.33 -24.41 -17.49
N GLN A 40 22.81 -23.30 -18.02
CA GLN A 40 21.80 -22.49 -17.32
C GLN A 40 20.48 -23.26 -17.12
N LYS A 41 20.00 -23.97 -18.15
CA LYS A 41 18.78 -24.78 -18.07
C LYS A 41 18.93 -25.93 -17.08
N ALA A 42 20.10 -26.56 -17.04
CA ALA A 42 20.37 -27.67 -16.15
C ALA A 42 20.42 -27.22 -14.67
N ASP A 43 20.99 -26.04 -14.39
CA ASP A 43 21.00 -25.44 -13.06
C ASP A 43 19.67 -24.71 -12.69
N TRP A 44 18.69 -24.63 -13.59
CA TRP A 44 17.48 -23.81 -13.37
C TRP A 44 16.69 -24.21 -12.12
N LYS A 45 16.64 -25.50 -11.77
CA LYS A 45 15.87 -25.98 -10.60
C LYS A 45 16.40 -25.43 -9.28
N THR A 46 17.71 -25.26 -9.19
CA THR A 46 18.46 -24.72 -8.04
C THR A 46 18.53 -23.20 -8.14
N HIS A 47 18.94 -22.67 -9.29
CA HIS A 47 19.11 -21.25 -9.54
C HIS A 47 17.82 -20.44 -9.44
N LYS A 48 16.65 -20.95 -9.85
CA LYS A 48 15.40 -20.16 -9.87
C LYS A 48 15.03 -19.50 -8.54
N LYS A 49 15.42 -20.13 -7.41
CA LYS A 49 15.13 -19.63 -6.06
C LYS A 49 15.99 -18.41 -5.72
N THR A 50 17.26 -18.42 -6.14
CA THR A 50 18.21 -17.33 -5.90
C THR A 50 18.15 -16.26 -6.99
N CYS A 51 17.80 -16.65 -8.22
CA CYS A 51 17.61 -15.75 -9.37
C CYS A 51 16.57 -14.65 -9.08
N ALA A 52 15.44 -15.01 -8.46
CA ALA A 52 14.38 -14.05 -8.11
C ALA A 52 14.78 -13.10 -6.97
N GLN A 53 15.66 -13.54 -6.07
CA GLN A 53 16.10 -12.76 -4.90
C GLN A 53 17.17 -11.72 -5.27
N GLN A 54 17.86 -11.88 -6.40
CA GLN A 54 18.98 -11.03 -6.82
C GLN A 54 18.59 -9.93 -7.83
N ILE A 55 17.31 -9.82 -8.15
CA ILE A 55 16.75 -8.69 -8.91
C ILE A 55 16.54 -7.47 -7.98
N ASP A 56 16.39 -7.70 -6.67
CA ASP A 56 16.20 -6.64 -5.66
C ASP A 56 17.51 -5.96 -5.20
N THR A 57 18.68 -6.40 -5.71
CA THR A 57 20.00 -5.98 -5.19
C THR A 57 20.90 -5.26 -6.20
N ASN A 58 20.37 -4.79 -7.34
CA ASN A 58 21.15 -4.03 -8.33
C ASN A 58 20.48 -2.70 -8.70
N ALA A 59 20.30 -1.85 -7.70
CA ALA A 59 20.37 -0.39 -7.84
C ALA A 59 21.21 0.11 -6.65
N ASP A 60 22.24 0.90 -6.96
CA ASP A 60 23.31 1.32 -6.08
C ASP A 60 22.85 2.01 -4.78
N ASP A 61 22.89 1.30 -3.65
CA ASP A 61 23.03 1.92 -2.33
C ASP A 61 23.81 0.99 -1.36
N PRO A 62 24.69 1.51 -0.48
CA PRO A 62 25.68 0.70 0.24
C PRO A 62 25.09 -0.13 1.39
N PRO A 63 25.63 -1.32 1.68
CA PRO A 63 25.09 -2.21 2.70
C PRO A 63 25.67 -1.92 4.09
N ASN A 64 24.75 -1.54 4.98
CA ASN A 64 24.69 -1.92 6.39
C ASN A 64 25.64 -1.21 7.39
N ALA A 65 25.10 -0.16 8.03
CA ALA A 65 25.39 0.14 9.43
C ALA A 65 24.07 0.30 10.20
N ILE A 66 23.62 -0.79 10.85
CA ILE A 66 23.05 -0.79 12.20
C ILE A 66 22.07 0.35 12.52
N HIS A 67 20.88 0.35 11.90
CA HIS A 67 19.60 0.61 12.59
C HIS A 67 18.44 0.23 11.65
N ARG A 68 17.90 -0.99 11.76
CA ARG A 68 16.60 -1.31 11.14
C ARG A 68 15.51 -0.56 11.92
N THR A 69 15.16 0.64 11.49
CA THR A 69 13.89 1.25 11.89
C THR A 69 12.77 0.46 11.22
N SER A 70 11.99 -0.26 12.03
CA SER A 70 10.94 -1.22 11.62
C SER A 70 9.68 -0.59 10.99
N TYR A 71 9.78 0.54 10.29
CA TYR A 71 8.62 1.27 9.75
C TYR A 71 8.83 1.72 8.30
N SER A 72 9.07 0.77 7.39
CA SER A 72 8.88 1.03 5.96
C SER A 72 7.46 0.61 5.61
N ALA A 73 6.59 1.58 5.27
CA ALA A 73 5.20 1.31 4.91
C ALA A 73 5.13 0.25 3.80
N PRO A 74 4.42 -0.88 4.01
CA PRO A 74 4.33 -1.94 3.00
C PRO A 74 3.73 -1.42 1.69
N ARG A 75 4.16 -2.00 0.55
CA ARG A 75 3.48 -1.77 -0.74
C ARG A 75 2.05 -2.31 -0.66
N LEU A 76 1.06 -1.42 -0.83
CA LEU A 76 -0.34 -1.83 -0.94
C LEU A 76 -0.52 -2.63 -2.24
N LYS A 77 -0.89 -3.91 -2.12
CA LYS A 77 -0.81 -4.91 -3.20
C LYS A 77 -1.64 -4.58 -4.45
N THR A 78 -2.69 -3.80 -4.30
CA THR A 78 -3.68 -3.50 -5.35
C THR A 78 -3.51 -2.11 -5.94
N LEU A 79 -2.51 -1.36 -5.48
CA LEU A 79 -2.17 -0.04 -6.00
C LEU A 79 -0.96 -0.14 -6.92
N GLU A 80 -1.00 0.60 -8.02
CA GLU A 80 0.04 0.61 -9.04
C GLU A 80 1.28 1.37 -8.56
N GLN A 81 1.08 2.50 -7.86
CA GLN A 81 2.17 3.32 -7.35
C GLN A 81 2.42 3.07 -5.86
N HIS A 82 3.63 2.64 -5.54
CA HIS A 82 4.11 2.68 -4.16
C HIS A 82 4.38 4.12 -3.74
N VAL A 83 3.87 4.47 -2.56
CA VAL A 83 4.05 5.78 -1.96
C VAL A 83 4.70 5.56 -0.59
N PRO A 84 5.94 6.04 -0.37
CA PRO A 84 6.58 5.96 0.93
C PRO A 84 5.92 6.92 1.91
N ASN A 85 5.96 6.59 3.20
CA ASN A 85 5.46 7.43 4.29
C ASN A 85 4.01 7.93 4.09
N PRO A 86 3.03 7.02 3.93
CA PRO A 86 1.64 7.36 3.70
C PRO A 86 1.04 8.29 4.78
N PHE A 87 1.42 8.16 6.05
CA PHE A 87 0.88 8.99 7.13
C PHE A 87 1.43 10.41 7.11
N THR A 88 2.69 10.58 6.72
CA THR A 88 3.32 11.88 6.45
C THR A 88 2.57 12.61 5.34
N LEU A 89 2.27 11.92 4.24
CA LEU A 89 1.56 12.53 3.11
C LEU A 89 0.08 12.78 3.41
N LEU A 90 -0.54 11.99 4.28
CA LEU A 90 -1.89 12.26 4.79
C LEU A 90 -1.91 13.52 5.67
N ASP A 91 -0.88 13.72 6.50
CA ASP A 91 -0.73 14.92 7.32
C ASP A 91 -0.45 16.17 6.47
N GLU A 92 0.36 16.03 5.41
CA GLU A 92 0.65 17.11 4.45
C GLU A 92 -0.48 17.35 3.44
N GLY A 93 -1.51 16.50 3.42
CA GLY A 93 -2.63 16.58 2.47
C GLY A 93 -2.29 16.12 1.04
N THR A 94 -1.06 15.67 0.77
CA THR A 94 -0.60 15.31 -0.59
C THR A 94 -0.71 13.81 -0.91
N TYR A 95 -1.39 13.05 -0.05
CA TYR A 95 -1.50 11.58 -0.12
C TYR A 95 -2.00 11.03 -1.47
N LEU A 96 -2.90 11.76 -2.15
CA LEU A 96 -3.42 11.37 -3.46
C LEU A 96 -2.61 11.94 -4.62
N CYS A 97 -1.92 13.07 -4.45
CA CYS A 97 -1.30 13.84 -5.53
C CYS A 97 -0.18 13.08 -6.27
N ARG A 98 0.44 12.08 -5.61
CA ARG A 98 1.53 11.27 -6.17
C ARG A 98 1.07 9.93 -6.73
N ARG A 99 -0.23 9.76 -7.00
CA ARG A 99 -0.83 8.49 -7.43
C ARG A 99 -1.45 8.60 -8.82
N PRO A 100 -1.45 7.50 -9.61
CA PRO A 100 -2.14 7.46 -10.88
C PRO A 100 -3.65 7.49 -10.68
N GLU A 101 -4.37 7.82 -11.76
CA GLU A 101 -5.82 8.04 -11.74
C GLU A 101 -6.61 6.92 -11.05
N LYS A 102 -6.37 5.67 -11.45
CA LYS A 102 -7.11 4.52 -10.90
C LYS A 102 -6.85 4.32 -9.41
N ASP A 103 -5.64 4.56 -8.93
CA ASP A 103 -5.32 4.44 -7.50
C ASP A 103 -6.06 5.50 -6.69
N VAL A 104 -6.17 6.72 -7.22
CA VAL A 104 -6.94 7.79 -6.59
C VAL A 104 -8.42 7.40 -6.50
N TYR A 105 -9.02 6.85 -7.56
CA TYR A 105 -10.40 6.37 -7.50
C TYR A 105 -10.59 5.26 -6.47
N ARG A 106 -9.72 4.23 -6.48
CA ARG A 106 -9.75 3.12 -5.52
C ARG A 106 -9.74 3.63 -4.08
N LEU A 107 -8.80 4.53 -3.76
CA LEU A 107 -8.63 5.08 -2.42
C LEU A 107 -9.79 5.97 -1.98
N LEU A 108 -10.31 6.83 -2.86
CA LEU A 108 -11.48 7.68 -2.53
C LEU A 108 -12.73 6.83 -2.24
N ILE A 109 -12.97 5.79 -3.05
CA ILE A 109 -14.12 4.90 -2.87
C ILE A 109 -13.98 4.09 -1.59
N ASP A 110 -12.82 3.49 -1.33
CA ASP A 110 -12.65 2.67 -0.14
C ASP A 110 -12.53 3.50 1.13
N ALA A 111 -12.07 4.75 1.07
CA ALA A 111 -12.16 5.70 2.18
C ALA A 111 -13.62 5.99 2.54
N PHE A 112 -14.46 6.24 1.54
CA PHE A 112 -15.90 6.40 1.73
C PHE A 112 -16.56 5.14 2.31
N ARG A 113 -16.25 3.96 1.76
CA ARG A 113 -16.82 2.68 2.24
C ARG A 113 -16.38 2.34 3.66
N MET A 114 -15.12 2.57 3.99
CA MET A 114 -14.58 2.36 5.34
C MET A 114 -15.25 3.30 6.34
N ARG A 115 -15.44 4.58 5.98
CA ARG A 115 -16.17 5.53 6.82
C ARG A 115 -17.63 5.14 7.03
N SER A 116 -18.31 4.71 5.97
CA SER A 116 -19.71 4.28 6.04
C SER A 116 -19.89 3.05 6.94
N GLU A 117 -18.91 2.13 6.95
CA GLU A 117 -18.91 1.00 7.87
C GLU A 117 -18.69 1.45 9.33
N ASP A 118 -17.75 2.37 9.57
CA ASP A 118 -17.47 2.88 10.91
C ASP A 118 -18.68 3.64 11.49
N ASP A 119 -19.33 4.52 10.72
CA ASP A 119 -20.52 5.26 11.15
C ASP A 119 -21.65 4.30 11.57
N MET A 120 -21.77 3.17 10.89
CA MET A 120 -22.74 2.12 11.22
C MET A 120 -22.37 1.31 12.46
N LYS A 121 -21.11 0.92 12.60
CA LYS A 121 -20.67 0.04 13.71
C LYS A 121 -20.42 0.78 15.01
N LEU A 122 -19.96 2.02 14.93
CA LEU A 122 -19.47 2.78 16.08
C LEU A 122 -20.45 3.86 16.54
N GLU A 123 -21.22 4.45 15.62
CA GLU A 123 -22.14 5.55 15.95
C GLU A 123 -23.61 5.13 15.93
N ASP A 124 -23.95 3.95 15.40
CA ASP A 124 -25.33 3.54 15.07
C ASP A 124 -26.05 4.61 14.21
N LYS A 125 -25.28 5.33 13.39
CA LYS A 125 -25.75 6.40 12.51
C LYS A 125 -25.48 6.01 11.06
N PRO A 126 -26.39 5.27 10.41
CA PRO A 126 -26.26 4.98 9.00
C PRO A 126 -26.16 6.27 8.19
N MET A 127 -25.22 6.28 7.24
CA MET A 127 -25.16 7.34 6.25
C MET A 127 -26.49 7.42 5.49
N PRO A 128 -27.17 8.59 5.44
CA PRO A 128 -28.43 8.73 4.73
C PRO A 128 -28.29 8.40 3.23
N ASP A 129 -29.35 7.88 2.62
CA ASP A 129 -29.41 7.50 1.20
C ASP A 129 -28.33 6.49 0.77
N SER A 130 -27.99 5.53 1.65
CA SER A 130 -26.94 4.53 1.40
C SER A 130 -27.46 3.09 1.46
N ILE A 131 -26.59 2.14 1.12
CA ILE A 131 -26.86 0.70 1.30
C ILE A 131 -27.11 0.29 2.76
N TYR A 132 -26.81 1.17 3.72
CA TYR A 132 -27.06 0.93 5.13
C TYR A 132 -28.44 1.41 5.57
N THR A 133 -29.12 2.25 4.78
CA THR A 133 -30.52 2.69 4.99
C THR A 133 -31.51 1.98 4.06
N GLY A 134 -31.10 0.89 3.40
CA GLY A 134 -31.95 0.10 2.50
C GLY A 134 -31.99 0.58 1.04
N THR A 135 -31.16 1.55 0.64
CA THR A 135 -31.01 1.93 -0.77
C THR A 135 -30.16 0.90 -1.52
N SER A 136 -30.38 0.71 -2.83
CA SER A 136 -29.63 -0.26 -3.64
C SER A 136 -28.18 0.17 -3.95
N SER A 137 -27.86 1.46 -3.80
CA SER A 137 -26.54 2.03 -4.07
C SER A 137 -26.27 3.21 -3.15
N SER A 138 -25.01 3.36 -2.72
CA SER A 138 -24.54 4.54 -1.98
C SER A 138 -23.96 5.62 -2.90
N ILE A 139 -24.26 5.57 -4.21
CA ILE A 139 -23.72 6.54 -5.18
C ILE A 139 -24.11 7.99 -4.86
N ARG A 140 -25.32 8.23 -4.35
CA ARG A 140 -25.78 9.58 -3.97
C ARG A 140 -24.92 10.21 -2.88
N PRO A 141 -24.73 9.58 -1.70
CA PRO A 141 -23.83 10.12 -0.69
C PRO A 141 -22.36 10.12 -1.16
N PHE A 142 -21.94 9.16 -1.99
CA PHE A 142 -20.59 9.17 -2.56
C PHE A 142 -20.32 10.39 -3.46
N LYS A 143 -21.28 10.82 -4.28
CA LYS A 143 -21.17 12.06 -5.07
C LYS A 143 -20.98 13.30 -4.17
N LYS A 144 -21.69 13.34 -3.03
CA LYS A 144 -21.53 14.41 -2.03
C LYS A 144 -20.13 14.37 -1.42
N PHE A 145 -19.61 13.18 -1.13
CA PHE A 145 -18.24 12.98 -0.65
C PHE A 145 -17.18 13.49 -1.64
N LEU A 146 -17.31 13.15 -2.94
CA LEU A 146 -16.40 13.65 -3.97
C LEU A 146 -16.48 15.17 -4.17
N SER A 147 -17.70 15.72 -4.14
CA SER A 147 -17.91 17.17 -4.20
C SER A 147 -17.22 17.87 -3.03
N LEU A 148 -17.30 17.28 -1.83
CA LEU A 148 -16.62 17.81 -0.65
C LEU A 148 -15.09 17.69 -0.78
N ALA A 149 -14.58 16.56 -1.26
CA ALA A 149 -13.15 16.35 -1.50
C ALA A 149 -12.57 17.41 -2.46
N ALA A 150 -13.34 17.80 -3.49
CA ALA A 150 -12.94 18.84 -4.43
C ALA A 150 -12.85 20.26 -3.84
N THR A 151 -13.45 20.49 -2.67
CA THR A 151 -13.31 21.76 -1.93
C THR A 151 -12.10 21.79 -0.99
N ARG A 152 -11.40 20.66 -0.82
CA ARG A 152 -10.23 20.56 0.05
C ARG A 152 -8.97 20.95 -0.72
N GLU A 153 -8.37 22.06 -0.32
CA GLU A 153 -7.12 22.55 -0.91
C GLU A 153 -6.01 21.51 -0.77
N GLY A 154 -5.31 21.21 -1.87
CA GLY A 154 -4.17 20.29 -1.91
C GLY A 154 -4.51 18.80 -1.81
N LEU A 155 -5.75 18.42 -1.47
CA LEU A 155 -6.13 17.01 -1.25
C LEU A 155 -6.17 16.21 -2.55
N LEU A 156 -6.79 16.78 -3.60
CA LEU A 156 -6.91 16.12 -4.89
C LEU A 156 -5.69 16.44 -5.78
N PRO A 157 -5.29 15.51 -6.66
CA PRO A 157 -4.20 15.75 -7.58
C PRO A 157 -4.44 16.95 -8.50
N PRO A 158 -3.38 17.65 -8.97
CA PRO A 158 -3.52 18.81 -9.87
C PRO A 158 -4.23 18.50 -11.19
N TRP A 159 -4.18 17.25 -11.64
CA TRP A 159 -4.87 16.80 -12.86
C TRP A 159 -6.37 16.53 -12.63
N TRP A 160 -6.88 16.59 -11.39
CA TRP A 160 -8.28 16.30 -11.10
C TRP A 160 -9.21 17.33 -11.72
N THR A 161 -10.15 16.86 -12.54
CA THR A 161 -11.13 17.71 -13.23
C THR A 161 -12.56 17.17 -13.07
N ALA A 162 -13.54 17.89 -13.60
CA ALA A 162 -14.92 17.41 -13.65
C ALA A 162 -15.08 16.09 -14.44
N GLU A 163 -14.18 15.80 -15.39
CA GLU A 163 -14.16 14.52 -16.09
C GLU A 163 -13.73 13.38 -15.16
N HIS A 164 -12.64 13.57 -14.42
CA HIS A 164 -12.18 12.61 -13.42
C HIS A 164 -13.21 12.39 -12.32
N HIS A 165 -13.93 13.43 -11.90
CA HIS A 165 -15.05 13.30 -10.97
C HIS A 165 -16.12 12.34 -11.51
N ARG A 166 -16.58 12.55 -12.76
CA ARG A 166 -17.54 11.64 -13.41
C ARG A 166 -16.98 10.24 -13.65
N GLY A 167 -15.69 10.14 -13.96
CA GLY A 167 -14.96 8.88 -14.10
C GLY A 167 -14.98 8.08 -12.80
N CYS A 168 -14.69 8.74 -11.68
CA CYS A 168 -14.72 8.14 -10.35
C CYS A 168 -16.13 7.67 -9.95
N GLU A 169 -17.17 8.44 -10.26
CA GLU A 169 -18.57 8.03 -10.05
C GLU A 169 -18.91 6.76 -10.83
N LYS A 170 -18.54 6.69 -12.11
CA LYS A 170 -18.78 5.50 -12.94
C LYS A 170 -17.97 4.30 -12.45
N PHE A 171 -16.72 4.52 -12.06
CA PHE A 171 -15.85 3.47 -11.53
C PHE A 171 -16.41 2.89 -10.22
N ALA A 172 -17.02 3.73 -9.38
CA ALA A 172 -17.67 3.33 -8.14
C ALA A 172 -18.89 2.40 -8.32
N GLU A 173 -19.45 2.29 -9.52
CA GLU A 173 -20.54 1.36 -9.85
C GLU A 173 -20.15 0.35 -10.96
N SER A 174 -18.85 0.16 -11.18
CA SER A 174 -18.32 -0.72 -12.23
C SER A 174 -18.53 -2.22 -11.96
N GLY A 175 -18.78 -2.63 -10.72
CA GLY A 175 -18.85 -4.05 -10.33
C GLY A 175 -17.53 -4.61 -9.79
N GLU A 176 -16.44 -3.83 -9.90
CA GLU A 176 -15.12 -4.14 -9.35
C GLU A 176 -15.15 -4.27 -7.80
N TRP A 177 -13.98 -4.44 -7.20
CA TRP A 177 -13.85 -4.43 -5.75
C TRP A 177 -14.35 -3.12 -5.12
N ASN A 178 -13.97 -1.98 -5.71
CA ASN A 178 -14.28 -0.63 -5.26
C ASN A 178 -15.69 -0.23 -5.70
N ASP A 179 -16.70 -0.91 -5.17
CA ASP A 179 -18.10 -0.73 -5.54
C ASP A 179 -18.93 -0.22 -4.35
N VAL A 180 -19.56 0.94 -4.51
CA VAL A 180 -20.36 1.60 -3.45
C VAL A 180 -21.70 0.91 -3.17
N ARG A 181 -22.06 -0.10 -3.97
CA ARG A 181 -23.20 -1.00 -3.72
C ARG A 181 -22.83 -2.15 -2.77
N LYS A 182 -21.55 -2.34 -2.46
CA LYS A 182 -21.06 -3.43 -1.61
C LYS A 182 -20.52 -2.89 -0.28
N LYS A 183 -21.00 -3.48 0.81
CA LYS A 183 -20.42 -3.27 2.15
C LYS A 183 -18.97 -3.78 2.16
N VAL A 184 -18.22 -3.28 3.13
CA VAL A 184 -16.87 -3.72 3.41
C VAL A 184 -16.73 -4.00 4.90
N THR A 185 -15.73 -4.80 5.26
CA THR A 185 -15.21 -4.95 6.61
C THR A 185 -13.75 -4.52 6.73
N LYS A 186 -13.32 -4.10 7.94
CA LYS A 186 -11.90 -3.90 8.27
C LYS A 186 -11.01 -5.08 7.83
N ALA A 187 -11.43 -6.32 8.08
CA ALA A 187 -10.68 -7.51 7.70
C ALA A 187 -10.55 -7.66 6.18
N GLN A 188 -11.63 -7.40 5.45
CA GLN A 188 -11.64 -7.40 3.98
C GLN A 188 -10.69 -6.33 3.40
N MET A 189 -10.61 -5.16 4.02
CA MET A 189 -9.67 -4.10 3.62
C MET A 189 -8.21 -4.51 3.83
N ILE A 190 -7.90 -5.08 4.99
CA ILE A 190 -6.54 -5.59 5.28
C ILE A 190 -6.16 -6.68 4.27
N GLN A 191 -7.08 -7.60 3.97
CA GLN A 191 -6.83 -8.66 3.00
C GLN A 191 -6.61 -8.10 1.58
N HIS A 192 -7.46 -7.15 1.16
CA HIS A 192 -7.40 -6.57 -0.18
C HIS A 192 -6.10 -5.80 -0.41
N TYR A 193 -5.74 -4.92 0.53
CA TYR A 193 -4.57 -4.06 0.40
C TYR A 193 -3.26 -4.74 0.87
N GLY A 194 -3.37 -5.80 1.68
CA GLY A 194 -2.22 -6.55 2.20
C GLY A 194 -1.44 -5.84 3.31
N ASP A 195 -2.05 -4.87 3.98
CA ASP A 195 -1.45 -4.06 5.05
C ASP A 195 -2.45 -3.91 6.21
N ASP A 196 -1.98 -4.17 7.44
CA ASP A 196 -2.76 -4.04 8.67
C ASP A 196 -3.17 -2.58 8.94
N LYS A 197 -2.40 -1.63 8.39
CA LYS A 197 -2.61 -0.19 8.52
C LYS A 197 -3.45 0.42 7.41
N ALA A 198 -3.81 -0.34 6.36
CA ALA A 198 -4.63 0.18 5.27
C ALA A 198 -5.98 0.77 5.73
N PRO A 199 -6.76 0.14 6.63
CA PRO A 199 -7.98 0.75 7.15
C PRO A 199 -7.74 2.09 7.85
N MET A 200 -6.60 2.24 8.53
CA MET A 200 -6.24 3.49 9.20
C MET A 200 -5.95 4.61 8.18
N GLN A 201 -5.18 4.30 7.14
CA GLN A 201 -4.91 5.25 6.05
C GLN A 201 -6.22 5.72 5.39
N LEU A 202 -7.15 4.79 5.13
CA LEU A 202 -8.47 5.10 4.53
C LEU A 202 -9.35 5.97 5.44
N ARG A 203 -9.35 5.72 6.76
CA ARG A 203 -10.05 6.55 7.74
C ARG A 203 -9.50 7.96 7.81
N MET A 204 -8.19 8.10 7.83
CA MET A 204 -7.51 9.40 7.81
C MET A 204 -7.79 10.16 6.51
N LEU A 205 -7.83 9.47 5.37
CA LEU A 205 -8.24 10.08 4.11
C LEU A 205 -9.70 10.54 4.14
N ALA A 206 -10.61 9.73 4.67
CA ALA A 206 -12.01 10.12 4.83
C ALA A 206 -12.17 11.32 5.78
N GLU A 207 -11.39 11.38 6.86
CA GLU A 207 -11.35 12.53 7.75
C GLU A 207 -10.82 13.78 7.03
N ALA A 208 -9.79 13.68 6.18
CA ALA A 208 -9.31 14.81 5.39
C ALA A 208 -10.42 15.37 4.46
N VAL A 209 -11.29 14.50 3.95
CA VAL A 209 -12.45 14.91 3.15
C VAL A 209 -13.57 15.50 4.02
N TYR A 210 -13.99 14.84 5.09
CA TYR A 210 -15.12 15.30 5.92
C TYR A 210 -14.75 16.46 6.86
N GLY A 211 -13.47 16.61 7.20
CA GLY A 211 -12.96 17.53 8.23
C GLY A 211 -13.13 17.02 9.65
N VAL A 212 -13.65 15.81 9.84
CA VAL A 212 -13.93 15.21 11.15
C VAL A 212 -13.74 13.69 11.10
N GLY A 213 -13.14 13.11 12.15
CA GLY A 213 -12.96 11.67 12.30
C GLY A 213 -14.27 10.95 12.68
N PRO A 214 -14.25 9.61 12.74
CA PRO A 214 -15.35 8.85 13.34
C PRO A 214 -15.60 9.28 14.79
N MET A 215 -16.85 9.21 15.25
CA MET A 215 -17.30 9.65 16.59
C MET A 215 -17.02 11.12 16.91
N GLY A 216 -16.83 11.98 15.90
CA GLY A 216 -16.47 13.38 16.12
C GLY A 216 -15.04 13.59 16.64
N GLN A 217 -14.20 12.55 16.63
CA GLN A 217 -12.83 12.66 17.11
C GLN A 217 -11.98 13.52 16.17
N ASN A 218 -11.07 14.29 16.76
CA ASN A 218 -10.01 14.97 16.02
C ASN A 218 -8.82 14.01 15.88
N GLY A 219 -8.60 13.49 14.68
CA GLY A 219 -7.54 12.52 14.41
C GLY A 219 -6.14 13.12 14.42
N ALA A 220 -5.96 14.45 14.56
CA ALA A 220 -4.65 15.10 14.42
C ALA A 220 -3.57 14.54 15.36
N GLY A 221 -3.93 14.15 16.59
CA GLY A 221 -3.01 13.50 17.51
C GLY A 221 -2.53 12.13 17.01
N MET A 222 -3.46 11.32 16.49
CA MET A 222 -3.16 10.02 15.90
C MET A 222 -2.34 10.15 14.61
N ARG A 223 -2.66 11.14 13.76
CA ARG A 223 -1.89 11.41 12.52
C ARG A 223 -0.44 11.76 12.84
N ARG A 224 -0.23 12.68 13.79
CA ARG A 224 1.10 13.09 14.24
C ARG A 224 1.90 11.92 14.81
N LEU A 225 1.26 11.09 15.64
CA LEU A 225 1.89 9.89 16.21
C LEU A 225 2.34 8.92 15.11
N LEU A 226 1.49 8.63 14.13
CA LEU A 226 1.82 7.70 13.04
C LEU A 226 2.89 8.28 12.09
N ARG A 227 2.90 9.60 11.87
CA ARG A 227 3.97 10.31 11.16
C ARG A 227 5.32 10.20 11.87
N GLU A 228 5.34 10.39 13.19
CA GLU A 228 6.57 10.24 14.00
C GLU A 228 7.13 8.81 13.91
N MET A 229 6.24 7.80 13.90
CA MET A 229 6.64 6.40 13.73
C MET A 229 7.24 6.12 12.34
N GLU A 230 6.75 6.77 11.28
CA GLU A 230 7.35 6.70 9.93
C GLU A 230 8.76 7.28 9.89
N SER A 231 9.02 8.36 10.63
CA SER A 231 10.32 9.02 10.68
C SER A 231 11.39 8.28 11.50
N GLY A 232 11.04 7.15 12.14
CA GLY A 232 11.98 6.29 12.85
C GLY A 232 12.31 6.72 14.29
N ASP A 233 11.55 7.65 14.88
CA ASP A 233 11.76 8.05 16.27
C ASP A 233 11.30 6.93 17.23
N SER A 234 12.29 6.19 17.72
CA SER A 234 12.13 4.90 18.40
C SER A 234 11.60 5.03 19.84
N GLY A 235 11.55 6.24 20.38
CA GLY A 235 11.17 6.51 21.78
C GLY A 235 9.70 6.21 22.13
N LYS A 236 8.82 6.06 21.12
CA LYS A 236 7.36 5.88 21.33
C LYS A 236 6.81 4.54 20.82
N SER A 237 7.65 3.65 20.27
CA SER A 237 7.22 2.31 19.85
C SER A 237 6.62 1.49 21.01
N TYR A 238 7.01 1.79 22.26
CA TYR A 238 6.44 1.18 23.46
C TYR A 238 4.98 1.60 23.75
N PHE A 239 4.54 2.77 23.31
CA PHE A 239 3.17 3.26 23.54
C PHE A 239 2.13 2.48 22.73
N MET A 240 2.53 1.92 21.59
CA MET A 240 1.64 1.19 20.67
C MET A 240 1.39 -0.26 21.14
N ASN A 241 2.31 -0.85 21.90
CA ASN A 241 2.05 -2.14 22.58
C ASN A 241 1.02 -1.99 23.73
N MET A 242 0.81 -0.77 24.25
CA MET A 242 -0.23 -0.48 25.25
C MET A 242 -1.56 -0.02 24.64
N ILE A 243 -1.54 0.64 23.48
CA ILE A 243 -2.76 1.01 22.77
C ILE A 243 -3.10 -0.13 21.82
N ASP A 244 -3.84 -1.11 22.33
CA ASP A 244 -4.45 -2.13 21.50
C ASP A 244 -5.36 -1.45 20.46
N ILE A 245 -4.85 -1.32 19.23
CA ILE A 245 -5.60 -0.77 18.08
C ILE A 245 -6.86 -1.60 17.80
N SER A 246 -6.91 -2.86 18.26
CA SER A 246 -8.12 -3.67 18.22
C SER A 246 -9.16 -3.21 19.24
N GLN A 247 -8.76 -2.68 20.40
CA GLN A 247 -9.68 -2.18 21.44
C GLN A 247 -10.22 -0.78 21.17
N LEU A 248 -9.49 0.06 20.43
CA LEU A 248 -10.05 1.29 19.86
C LEU A 248 -10.97 1.02 18.64
N THR A 249 -11.02 -0.22 18.15
CA THR A 249 -11.87 -0.65 17.03
C THR A 249 -12.77 -1.86 17.36
N GLY A 250 -13.00 -2.11 18.65
CA GLY A 250 -13.72 -3.27 19.15
C GLY A 250 -13.78 -3.24 20.68
N GLY A 251 -14.81 -2.59 21.22
CA GLY A 251 -15.10 -2.66 22.65
C GLY A 251 -15.44 -4.10 23.04
N GLY A 252 -14.55 -4.71 23.82
CA GLY A 252 -14.83 -5.95 24.52
C GLY A 252 -16.13 -5.82 25.30
N GLY A 253 -17.03 -6.78 25.07
CA GLY A 253 -18.26 -6.90 25.81
C GLY A 253 -17.99 -6.99 27.30
N ARG A 254 -18.60 -6.09 28.06
CA ARG A 254 -19.09 -6.43 29.40
C ARG A 254 -20.56 -6.76 29.27
N ARG A 255 -20.88 -8.05 29.31
CA ARG A 255 -21.85 -8.66 30.23
C ARG A 255 -21.67 -10.16 30.18
#